data_AF-A0A838DDV4-F1
#
_entry.id   AF-A0A838DDV4-F1
#
_cell.length_a   1.000
_cell.length_b   1.000
_cell.length_c   1.000
_cell.angle_alpha   90.00
_cell.angle_beta   90.00
_cell.angle_gamma   90.00
#
_symmetry.space_group_name_H-M   'P 1'
#
loop_
_entity.id
_entity.type
_entity.pdbx_description
1 polymer ?
#
loop_
_entity_poly.entity_id
_entity_poly.type
_entity_poly.pdbx_seq_one_letter_code
_entity_poly.pdbx_strand_id
1 'polypeptide(L)'
;MPGAREEVLCGTLTVYENRETRTGRTIDLNVVVLPALEPGGAKEAPLFPLDGGPGVAATHAAGFYAGEGKKYRRRRDVVLVDQRGTGKSNGLAAPAGTKTPQQFLTEMYPVAYVQELRASLEPRADLTQYTTSIAMDDLNDVRAWLGYEQIDLAGLSYGTSAALVYMRQHPTRVRAAVLMGVAPTDLKMPSHHARAAQRALELLLDDCSGDSACHGAFPELRREWEELLARLEREPARVEYSPPDQSGAVTVEIGRDIFAEKLRSTMYSTAGARQIPLIIHHAARATLGRF
;
A
#
# COMPACT_ATOMS: atom_id res chain seq x y z
N MET A 1 8.93 -21.40 -3.86
CA MET A 1 7.73 -20.56 -4.11
C MET A 1 7.37 -20.61 -5.59
N PRO A 2 6.08 -20.61 -5.98
CA PRO A 2 5.70 -20.50 -7.39
C PRO A 2 6.35 -19.26 -8.03
N GLY A 3 7.11 -19.46 -9.12
CA GLY A 3 7.77 -18.37 -9.85
C GLY A 3 9.19 -17.99 -9.41
N ALA A 4 9.72 -18.52 -8.30
CA ALA A 4 11.11 -18.29 -7.91
C ALA A 4 12.05 -19.19 -8.74
N ARG A 5 12.98 -18.59 -9.51
CA ARG A 5 13.98 -19.29 -10.34
C ARG A 5 15.23 -19.73 -9.56
N GLU A 6 15.18 -19.67 -8.24
CA GLU A 6 16.31 -19.90 -7.34
C GLU A 6 15.85 -20.33 -5.95
N GLU A 7 16.78 -20.84 -5.15
CA GLU A 7 16.54 -21.30 -3.79
C GLU A 7 16.26 -20.12 -2.86
N VAL A 8 15.07 -20.14 -2.25
CA VAL A 8 14.64 -19.22 -1.19
C VAL A 8 14.25 -20.05 0.02
N LEU A 9 14.62 -19.60 1.21
CA LEU A 9 14.27 -20.29 2.45
C LEU A 9 12.95 -19.73 2.94
N CYS A 10 11.98 -20.62 3.21
CA CYS A 10 10.68 -20.26 3.76
C CYS A 10 10.55 -20.88 5.15
N GLY A 11 9.99 -20.15 6.10
CA GLY A 11 9.77 -20.64 7.45
C GLY A 11 8.64 -19.91 8.15
N THR A 12 8.21 -20.48 9.28
CA THR A 12 7.21 -19.87 10.15
C THR A 12 7.77 -19.75 11.56
N LEU A 13 7.53 -18.59 12.19
CA LEU A 13 7.80 -18.39 13.62
C LEU A 13 6.46 -18.23 14.35
N THR A 14 6.14 -19.20 15.20
CA THR A 14 4.94 -19.13 16.04
C THR A 14 5.14 -18.17 17.20
N VAL A 15 4.24 -17.20 17.35
CA VAL A 15 4.21 -16.23 18.46
C VAL A 15 2.84 -16.20 19.12
N TYR A 16 2.75 -15.72 20.36
CA TYR A 16 1.45 -15.44 20.96
C TYR A 16 0.77 -14.27 20.26
N GLU A 17 -0.54 -14.40 19.99
CA GLU A 17 -1.34 -13.31 19.45
C GLU A 17 -1.30 -12.13 20.43
N ASN A 18 -1.61 -12.38 21.70
CA ASN A 18 -1.39 -11.43 22.78
C ASN A 18 -0.02 -11.67 23.42
N ARG A 19 0.95 -10.81 23.09
CA ARG A 19 2.33 -10.90 23.58
C ARG A 19 2.48 -10.56 25.06
N GLU A 20 1.57 -9.77 25.61
CA GLU A 20 1.61 -9.33 27.02
C GLU A 20 1.18 -10.47 27.94
N THR A 21 0.05 -11.12 27.65
CA THR A 21 -0.45 -12.22 28.48
C THR A 21 0.28 -13.53 28.23
N ARG A 22 0.82 -13.73 27.03
CA ARG A 22 1.46 -14.99 26.58
C ARG A 22 0.61 -16.23 26.84
N THR A 23 -0.70 -16.07 26.73
CA THR A 23 -1.68 -17.14 26.91
C THR A 23 -2.73 -17.08 25.80
N GLY A 24 -3.39 -18.20 25.54
CA GLY A 24 -4.41 -18.29 24.50
C GLY A 24 -3.84 -18.50 23.10
N ARG A 25 -4.39 -17.78 22.11
CA ARG A 25 -4.11 -18.00 20.69
C ARG A 25 -2.65 -17.69 20.34
N THR A 26 -2.10 -18.50 19.43
CA THR A 26 -0.85 -18.21 18.74
C THR A 26 -1.12 -17.94 17.27
N ILE A 27 -0.20 -17.23 16.64
CA ILE A 27 -0.19 -16.98 15.20
C ILE A 27 1.19 -17.36 14.65
N ASP A 28 1.22 -17.83 13.40
CA ASP A 28 2.46 -18.08 12.70
C ASP A 28 2.84 -16.85 11.88
N LEU A 29 4.07 -16.37 12.07
CA LEU A 29 4.65 -15.33 11.24
C LEU A 29 5.31 -15.96 10.03
N ASN A 30 4.88 -15.58 8.82
CA ASN A 30 5.45 -16.05 7.57
C ASN A 30 6.73 -15.30 7.23
N VAL A 31 7.83 -16.04 7.07
CA VAL A 31 9.18 -15.52 6.85
C VAL A 31 9.76 -16.12 5.58
N VAL A 32 10.33 -15.25 4.74
CA VAL A 32 11.09 -15.65 3.55
C VAL A 32 12.47 -15.03 3.63
N VAL A 33 13.50 -15.86 3.56
CA VAL A 33 14.89 -15.43 3.47
C VAL A 33 15.39 -15.68 2.06
N LEU A 34 15.85 -14.63 1.40
CA LEU A 34 16.64 -14.70 0.19
C LEU A 34 18.11 -14.61 0.58
N PRO A 35 18.88 -15.73 0.56
CA PRO A 35 20.27 -15.73 1.00
C PRO A 35 21.14 -14.78 0.17
N ALA A 36 22.24 -14.33 0.75
CA ALA A 36 23.28 -13.63 0.01
C ALA A 36 23.78 -14.46 -1.19
N LEU A 37 24.07 -13.79 -2.31
CA LEU A 37 24.52 -14.44 -3.55
C LEU A 37 26.00 -14.85 -3.53
N GLU A 38 26.88 -14.06 -2.91
CA GLU A 38 28.31 -14.36 -2.83
C GLU A 38 28.59 -15.32 -1.65
N PRO A 39 28.99 -16.59 -1.89
CA PRO A 39 29.41 -17.48 -0.82
C PRO A 39 30.79 -17.10 -0.26
N GLY A 40 31.00 -17.28 1.05
CA GLY A 40 32.34 -17.28 1.67
C GLY A 40 32.91 -15.94 2.16
N GLY A 41 32.20 -14.82 2.00
CA GLY A 41 32.57 -13.53 2.62
C GLY A 41 31.88 -13.32 3.97
N ALA A 42 32.40 -12.40 4.80
CA ALA A 42 31.66 -11.92 5.97
C ALA A 42 30.34 -11.30 5.49
N LYS A 43 29.20 -11.91 5.86
CA LYS A 43 27.88 -11.39 5.51
C LYS A 43 27.71 -10.01 6.15
N GLU A 44 27.28 -9.04 5.34
CA GLU A 44 26.79 -7.77 5.85
C GLU A 44 25.48 -7.98 6.63
N ALA A 45 25.09 -7.02 7.46
CA ALA A 45 23.82 -7.08 8.18
C ALA A 45 22.65 -7.31 7.19
N PRO A 46 21.71 -8.21 7.50
CA PRO A 46 20.60 -8.53 6.61
C PRO A 46 19.70 -7.32 6.41
N LEU A 47 19.13 -7.22 5.22
CA LEU A 47 18.12 -6.21 4.89
C LEU A 47 16.73 -6.74 5.28
N PHE A 48 16.00 -5.95 6.04
CA PHE A 48 14.60 -6.18 6.41
C PHE A 48 13.74 -5.07 5.77
N PRO A 49 13.17 -5.33 4.58
CA PRO A 49 12.24 -4.42 3.94
C PRO A 49 10.91 -4.37 4.69
N LEU A 50 10.39 -3.16 4.87
CA LEU A 50 9.07 -2.88 5.43
C LEU A 50 8.24 -2.16 4.36
N ASP A 51 7.27 -2.87 3.82
CA ASP A 51 6.37 -2.33 2.80
C ASP A 51 5.34 -1.36 3.37
N GLY A 52 4.78 -0.56 2.46
CA GLY A 52 3.74 0.42 2.74
C GLY A 52 2.33 -0.16 2.83
N GLY A 53 1.33 0.71 2.67
CA GLY A 53 -0.07 0.37 2.83
C GLY A 53 -0.65 1.11 4.04
N PRO A 54 -0.84 0.47 5.22
CA PRO A 54 -0.47 -0.90 5.63
C PRO A 54 -1.24 -2.02 4.90
N GLY A 55 -0.94 -3.29 5.23
CA GLY A 55 -1.69 -4.46 4.77
C GLY A 55 -1.00 -5.27 3.65
N VAL A 56 0.11 -4.76 3.10
CA VAL A 56 0.90 -5.49 2.10
C VAL A 56 1.72 -6.58 2.78
N ALA A 57 1.68 -7.79 2.23
CA ALA A 57 2.53 -8.90 2.64
C ALA A 57 3.94 -8.68 2.09
N ALA A 58 4.94 -8.50 2.97
CA ALA A 58 6.32 -8.26 2.55
C ALA A 58 6.88 -9.41 1.71
N THR A 59 6.39 -10.64 1.91
CA THR A 59 6.81 -11.80 1.13
C THR A 59 6.38 -11.74 -0.33
N HIS A 60 5.44 -10.87 -0.72
CA HIS A 60 5.14 -10.59 -2.13
C HIS A 60 6.35 -9.98 -2.87
N ALA A 61 7.27 -9.32 -2.16
CA ALA A 61 8.50 -8.78 -2.74
C ALA A 61 9.55 -9.86 -3.06
N ALA A 62 9.32 -11.14 -2.72
CA ALA A 62 10.29 -12.21 -2.97
C ALA A 62 10.67 -12.32 -4.45
N GLY A 63 9.71 -12.18 -5.36
CA GLY A 63 9.97 -12.19 -6.81
C GLY A 63 10.87 -11.04 -7.26
N PHE A 64 10.71 -9.85 -6.68
CA PHE A 64 11.57 -8.70 -6.97
C PHE A 64 13.01 -8.95 -6.51
N TYR A 65 13.23 -9.35 -5.25
CA TYR A 65 14.57 -9.63 -4.74
C TYR A 65 15.23 -10.85 -5.39
N ALA A 66 14.42 -11.74 -5.97
CA ALA A 66 14.88 -12.84 -6.80
C ALA A 66 15.10 -12.50 -8.29
N GLY A 67 14.84 -11.26 -8.70
CA GLY A 67 14.97 -10.78 -10.07
C GLY A 67 15.68 -9.43 -10.13
N GLU A 68 14.95 -8.38 -10.48
CA GLU A 68 15.45 -7.00 -10.63
C GLU A 68 16.19 -6.47 -9.38
N GLY A 69 15.80 -6.95 -8.21
CA GLY A 69 16.36 -6.58 -6.91
C GLY A 69 17.60 -7.38 -6.48
N LYS A 70 18.11 -8.32 -7.29
CA LYS A 70 19.24 -9.19 -6.88
C LYS A 70 20.47 -8.44 -6.37
N LYS A 71 20.73 -7.23 -6.88
CA LYS A 71 21.85 -6.38 -6.43
C LYS A 71 21.82 -6.08 -4.93
N TYR A 72 20.64 -6.06 -4.30
CA TYR A 72 20.49 -5.77 -2.86
C TYR A 72 20.89 -6.95 -1.96
N ARG A 73 20.94 -8.17 -2.50
CA ARG A 73 21.33 -9.39 -1.77
C ARG A 73 22.69 -9.94 -2.20
N ARG A 74 23.58 -9.08 -2.72
CA ARG A 74 24.91 -9.52 -3.16
C ARG A 74 25.73 -10.10 -2.00
N ARG A 75 25.74 -9.42 -0.86
CA ARG A 75 26.56 -9.72 0.33
C ARG A 75 25.80 -9.81 1.66
N ARG A 76 24.47 -9.71 1.60
CA ARG A 76 23.57 -9.78 2.75
C ARG A 76 22.36 -10.61 2.40
N ASP A 77 21.78 -11.23 3.40
CA ASP A 77 20.47 -11.85 3.25
C ASP A 77 19.40 -10.74 3.14
N VAL A 78 18.33 -11.00 2.39
CA VAL A 78 17.10 -10.18 2.45
C VAL A 78 16.04 -11.01 3.15
N VAL A 79 15.50 -10.48 4.24
CA VAL A 79 14.52 -11.15 5.07
C VAL A 79 13.19 -10.43 4.94
N LEU A 80 12.20 -11.12 4.39
CA LEU A 80 10.84 -10.65 4.21
C LEU A 80 9.97 -11.28 5.30
N VAL A 81 9.28 -10.44 6.06
CA VAL A 81 8.40 -10.87 7.14
C VAL A 81 7.04 -10.27 6.90
N ASP A 82 6.04 -11.13 6.67
CA ASP A 82 4.66 -10.67 6.67
C ASP A 82 4.33 -10.21 8.11
N GLN A 83 3.91 -8.95 8.29
CA GLN A 83 3.48 -8.47 9.61
C GLN A 83 2.21 -9.22 10.03
N ARG A 84 2.01 -9.40 11.34
CA ARG A 84 0.75 -9.92 11.88
C ARG A 84 -0.45 -9.21 11.23
N GLY A 85 -1.43 -10.00 10.78
CA GLY A 85 -2.60 -9.50 10.07
C GLY A 85 -2.42 -9.31 8.55
N THR A 86 -1.24 -9.60 8.00
CA THR A 86 -0.95 -9.49 6.56
C THR A 86 -0.49 -10.81 5.97
N GLY A 87 -0.67 -10.98 4.66
CA GLY A 87 -0.17 -12.16 3.94
C GLY A 87 -0.56 -13.48 4.61
N LYS A 88 0.44 -14.31 4.90
CA LYS A 88 0.25 -15.57 5.60
C LYS A 88 0.46 -15.47 7.13
N SER A 89 0.75 -14.28 7.65
CA SER A 89 0.90 -14.01 9.09
C SER A 89 -0.44 -13.72 9.75
N ASN A 90 -1.33 -14.71 9.80
CA ASN A 90 -2.73 -14.57 10.22
C ASN A 90 -3.48 -13.42 9.51
N GLY A 91 -3.48 -13.44 8.17
CA GLY A 91 -4.06 -12.38 7.33
C GLY A 91 -5.50 -11.97 7.72
N LEU A 92 -5.71 -10.69 8.00
CA LEU A 92 -7.02 -10.08 8.26
C LEU A 92 -7.68 -9.68 6.94
N ALA A 93 -8.06 -10.67 6.14
CA ALA A 93 -8.80 -10.43 4.90
C ALA A 93 -10.30 -10.25 5.17
N ALA A 94 -10.93 -9.32 4.44
CA ALA A 94 -12.39 -9.27 4.34
C ALA A 94 -12.92 -10.57 3.71
N PRO A 95 -14.14 -11.02 4.07
CA PRO A 95 -14.77 -12.14 3.39
C PRO A 95 -14.78 -11.94 1.87
N ALA A 96 -14.59 -13.01 1.12
CA ALA A 96 -14.69 -12.96 -0.33
C ALA A 96 -16.15 -12.63 -0.73
N GLY A 97 -16.39 -11.38 -1.09
CA GLY A 97 -17.63 -10.92 -1.70
C GLY A 97 -17.39 -10.54 -3.16
N THR A 98 -18.43 -10.65 -4.00
CA THR A 98 -18.40 -10.09 -5.36
C THR A 98 -18.41 -8.58 -5.26
N LYS A 99 -17.25 -7.95 -5.50
CA LYS A 99 -17.19 -6.49 -5.61
C LYS A 99 -17.88 -6.08 -6.91
N THR A 100 -18.98 -5.34 -6.80
CA THR A 100 -19.64 -4.73 -7.97
C THR A 100 -18.83 -3.53 -8.45
N PRO A 101 -18.92 -3.14 -9.73
CA PRO A 101 -18.30 -1.91 -10.24
C PRO A 101 -18.66 -0.68 -9.39
N GLN A 102 -19.92 -0.57 -8.94
CA GLN A 102 -20.37 0.52 -8.08
C GLN A 102 -19.58 0.61 -6.76
N GLN A 103 -19.27 -0.52 -6.11
CA GLN A 103 -18.54 -0.52 -4.84
C GLN A 103 -17.11 0.03 -4.95
N PHE A 104 -16.53 0.04 -6.15
CA PHE A 104 -15.24 0.73 -6.37
C PHE A 104 -15.38 2.25 -6.43
N LEU A 105 -16.59 2.77 -6.62
CA LEU A 105 -16.93 4.18 -6.76
C LEU A 105 -17.77 4.72 -5.59
N THR A 106 -17.81 3.99 -4.47
CA THR A 106 -18.38 4.49 -3.21
C THR A 106 -17.29 4.88 -2.22
N GLU A 107 -17.68 5.43 -1.08
CA GLU A 107 -16.79 5.66 0.05
C GLU A 107 -15.98 4.39 0.38
N MET A 108 -14.69 4.56 0.68
CA MET A 108 -13.75 3.45 0.82
C MET A 108 -13.99 2.60 2.08
N TYR A 109 -14.42 3.24 3.17
CA TYR A 109 -14.64 2.58 4.46
C TYR A 109 -15.94 3.07 5.15
N PRO A 110 -17.12 2.79 4.58
CA PRO A 110 -18.38 3.12 5.24
C PRO A 110 -18.43 2.45 6.63
N VAL A 111 -19.01 3.15 7.62
CA VAL A 111 -19.04 2.64 9.02
C VAL A 111 -19.67 1.25 9.11
N ALA A 112 -20.77 1.00 8.38
CA ALA A 112 -21.42 -0.31 8.35
C ALA A 112 -20.48 -1.41 7.83
N TYR A 113 -19.75 -1.14 6.74
CA TYR A 113 -18.76 -2.07 6.20
C TYR A 113 -17.65 -2.38 7.22
N VAL A 114 -17.17 -1.37 7.95
CA VAL A 114 -16.15 -1.56 8.99
C VAL A 114 -16.70 -2.38 10.16
N GLN A 115 -17.95 -2.16 10.57
CA GLN A 115 -18.62 -2.93 11.62
C GLN A 115 -18.81 -4.40 11.22
N GLU A 116 -19.25 -4.66 9.98
CA GLU A 116 -19.38 -6.01 9.43
C GLU A 116 -18.03 -6.71 9.33
N LEU A 117 -17.01 -6.01 8.82
CA LEU A 117 -15.66 -6.54 8.74
C LEU A 117 -15.15 -6.91 10.13
N ARG A 118 -15.29 -6.02 11.11
CA ARG A 118 -14.93 -6.28 12.51
C ARG A 118 -15.61 -7.54 13.04
N ALA A 119 -16.94 -7.61 12.94
CA ALA A 119 -17.71 -8.76 13.42
C ALA A 119 -17.30 -10.08 12.74
N SER A 120 -16.90 -10.03 11.47
CA SER A 120 -16.41 -11.22 10.74
C SER A 120 -15.00 -11.67 11.17
N LEU A 121 -14.20 -10.78 11.74
CA LEU A 121 -12.80 -11.05 12.10
C LEU A 121 -12.61 -11.42 13.59
N GLU A 122 -13.39 -10.82 14.50
CA GLU A 122 -13.29 -11.05 15.95
C GLU A 122 -13.36 -12.54 16.38
N PRO A 123 -14.11 -13.44 15.71
CA PRO A 123 -14.11 -14.85 16.07
C PRO A 123 -12.76 -15.56 15.89
N ARG A 124 -11.88 -15.04 15.01
CA ARG A 124 -10.60 -15.66 14.66
C ARG A 124 -9.37 -14.82 15.01
N ALA A 125 -9.56 -13.60 15.52
CA ALA A 125 -8.47 -12.69 15.84
C ALA A 125 -8.86 -11.75 16.98
N ASP A 126 -7.93 -11.51 17.91
CA ASP A 126 -8.03 -10.38 18.84
C ASP A 126 -7.55 -9.12 18.11
N LEU A 127 -8.48 -8.37 17.53
CA LEU A 127 -8.20 -7.20 16.70
C LEU A 127 -7.40 -6.11 17.43
N THR A 128 -7.36 -6.11 18.76
CA THR A 128 -6.53 -5.19 19.55
C THR A 128 -5.03 -5.49 19.44
N GLN A 129 -4.66 -6.68 18.97
CA GLN A 129 -3.27 -7.15 18.90
C GLN A 129 -2.59 -6.89 17.55
N TYR A 130 -3.26 -6.25 16.59
CA TYR A 130 -2.76 -6.01 15.23
C TYR A 130 -2.31 -4.57 15.04
N THR A 131 -1.37 -4.15 15.89
CA THR A 131 -0.80 -2.80 15.89
C THR A 131 0.66 -2.81 15.44
N THR A 132 1.14 -1.67 14.94
CA THR A 132 2.52 -1.51 14.46
C THR A 132 3.56 -1.82 15.53
N SER A 133 3.34 -1.41 16.78
CA SER A 133 4.30 -1.67 17.87
C SER A 133 4.48 -3.15 18.13
N ILE A 134 3.39 -3.91 18.15
CA ILE A 134 3.43 -5.36 18.38
C ILE A 134 4.04 -6.08 17.18
N ALA A 135 3.73 -5.63 15.95
CA ALA A 135 4.35 -6.14 14.73
C ALA A 135 5.87 -5.91 14.67
N MET A 136 6.39 -4.82 15.26
CA MET A 136 7.83 -4.56 15.31
C MET A 136 8.54 -5.38 16.40
N ASP A 137 7.86 -5.71 17.51
CA ASP A 137 8.37 -6.71 18.45
C ASP A 137 8.44 -8.11 17.81
N ASP A 138 7.44 -8.48 17.01
CA ASP A 138 7.47 -9.71 16.19
C ASP A 138 8.65 -9.72 15.21
N LEU A 139 8.91 -8.61 14.52
CA LEU A 139 10.04 -8.48 13.61
C LEU A 139 11.38 -8.71 14.34
N ASN A 140 11.49 -8.24 15.59
CA ASN A 140 12.68 -8.45 16.41
C ASN A 140 12.81 -9.90 16.92
N ASP A 141 11.70 -10.60 17.16
CA ASP A 141 11.73 -12.04 17.45
C ASP A 141 12.19 -12.83 16.21
N VAL A 142 11.72 -12.49 15.01
CA VAL A 142 12.20 -13.11 13.77
C VAL A 142 13.70 -12.86 13.57
N ARG A 143 14.17 -11.63 13.81
CA ARG A 143 15.62 -11.33 13.81
C ARG A 143 16.37 -12.25 14.76
N ALA A 144 15.89 -12.38 16.00
CA ALA A 144 16.54 -13.21 17.02
C ALA A 144 16.55 -14.69 16.65
N TRP A 145 15.43 -15.19 16.15
CA TRP A 145 15.23 -16.57 15.72
C TRP A 145 16.17 -16.96 14.57
N LEU A 146 16.42 -16.04 13.64
CA LEU A 146 17.38 -16.22 12.54
C LEU A 146 18.84 -15.98 12.96
N GLY A 147 19.11 -15.56 14.20
CA GLY A 147 20.46 -15.39 14.74
C GLY A 147 21.19 -14.10 14.35
N TYR A 148 20.49 -13.09 13.82
CA TYR A 148 21.12 -11.84 13.40
C TYR A 148 21.30 -10.86 14.54
N GLU A 149 22.49 -10.33 14.81
CA GLU A 149 22.69 -9.39 15.93
C GLU A 149 22.07 -8.00 15.68
N GLN A 150 22.30 -7.45 14.48
CA GLN A 150 21.74 -6.18 14.00
C GLN A 150 21.20 -6.34 12.58
N ILE A 151 20.28 -5.47 12.19
CA ILE A 151 19.64 -5.47 10.86
C ILE A 151 19.71 -4.09 10.21
N ASP A 152 19.59 -4.09 8.88
CA ASP A 152 19.31 -2.90 8.09
C ASP A 152 17.82 -2.81 7.78
N LEU A 153 17.21 -1.64 7.98
CA LEU A 153 15.80 -1.41 7.66
C LEU A 153 15.66 -0.64 6.34
N ALA A 154 14.72 -1.06 5.49
CA ALA A 154 14.26 -0.26 4.36
C ALA A 154 12.75 -0.07 4.44
N GLY A 155 12.30 1.12 4.85
CA GLY A 155 10.89 1.44 4.98
C GLY A 155 10.36 2.23 3.79
N LEU A 156 9.19 1.85 3.28
CA LEU A 156 8.46 2.58 2.23
C LEU A 156 7.08 2.97 2.73
N SER A 157 6.67 4.24 2.59
CA SER A 157 5.32 4.70 2.98
C SER A 157 5.01 4.33 4.43
N TYR A 158 3.91 3.62 4.76
CA TYR A 158 3.64 3.10 6.11
C TYR A 158 4.83 2.33 6.73
N GLY A 159 5.62 1.62 5.90
CA GLY A 159 6.82 0.93 6.35
C GLY A 159 7.86 1.86 6.98
N THR A 160 7.83 3.16 6.68
CA THR A 160 8.65 4.16 7.38
C THR A 160 8.16 4.42 8.81
N SER A 161 6.85 4.47 9.05
CA SER A 161 6.29 4.52 10.40
C SER A 161 6.68 3.27 11.20
N ALA A 162 6.58 2.09 10.58
CA ALA A 162 6.99 0.82 11.17
C ALA A 162 8.50 0.81 11.50
N ALA A 163 9.35 1.24 10.57
CA ALA A 163 10.79 1.36 10.81
C ALA A 163 11.13 2.31 11.96
N LEU A 164 10.45 3.47 12.05
CA LEU A 164 10.61 4.42 13.16
C LEU A 164 10.20 3.80 14.50
N VAL A 165 9.10 3.05 14.53
CA VAL A 165 8.64 2.33 15.71
C VAL A 165 9.65 1.24 16.13
N TYR A 166 10.19 0.47 15.17
CA TYR A 166 11.25 -0.52 15.44
C TYR A 166 12.52 0.13 16.00
N MET A 167 13.00 1.23 15.38
CA MET A 167 14.18 1.95 15.86
C MET A 167 14.00 2.47 17.28
N ARG A 168 12.78 2.87 17.66
CA ARG A 168 12.47 3.30 19.02
C ARG A 168 12.42 2.13 20.01
N GLN A 169 11.83 0.99 19.64
CA GLN A 169 11.69 -0.19 20.52
C GLN A 169 12.99 -1.00 20.65
N HIS A 170 13.81 -1.04 19.60
CA HIS A 170 15.00 -1.89 19.50
C HIS A 170 16.23 -1.12 18.96
N PRO A 171 16.61 0.03 19.56
CA PRO A 171 17.63 0.93 19.00
C PRO A 171 19.00 0.27 18.81
N THR A 172 19.38 -0.67 19.68
CA THR A 172 20.67 -1.37 19.59
C THR A 172 20.70 -2.46 18.50
N ARG A 173 19.55 -2.78 17.89
CA ARG A 173 19.39 -3.82 16.87
C ARG A 173 19.38 -3.27 15.45
N VAL A 174 19.47 -1.95 15.28
CA VAL A 174 19.48 -1.30 13.95
C VAL A 174 20.89 -0.82 13.64
N ARG A 175 21.45 -1.29 12.54
CA ARG A 175 22.75 -0.84 12.03
C ARG A 175 22.61 0.34 11.08
N ALA A 176 21.62 0.28 10.17
CA ALA A 176 21.30 1.35 9.23
C ALA A 176 19.80 1.33 8.89
N ALA A 177 19.27 2.48 8.46
CA ALA A 177 17.89 2.61 7.99
C ALA A 177 17.80 3.52 6.76
N VAL A 178 16.98 3.13 5.79
CA VAL A 178 16.58 3.96 4.65
C VAL A 178 15.06 4.11 4.68
N LEU A 179 14.58 5.36 4.68
CA LEU A 179 13.16 5.68 4.74
C LEU A 179 12.74 6.42 3.46
N MET A 180 11.76 5.90 2.73
CA MET A 180 11.31 6.43 1.44
C MET A 180 9.82 6.78 1.50
N GLY A 181 9.45 8.00 1.09
CA GLY A 181 8.06 8.48 1.21
C GLY A 181 7.61 8.51 2.67
N VAL A 182 8.32 9.28 3.49
CA VAL A 182 8.24 9.20 4.96
C VAL A 182 6.85 9.57 5.49
N ALA A 183 6.25 8.63 6.23
CA ALA A 183 5.10 8.83 7.08
C ALA A 183 5.58 8.79 8.55
N PRO A 184 5.86 9.94 9.17
CA PRO A 184 6.30 9.97 10.56
C PRO A 184 5.18 9.53 11.50
N THR A 185 5.52 9.10 12.72
CA THR A 185 4.56 8.48 13.66
C THR A 185 3.53 9.45 14.24
N ASP A 186 3.77 10.75 14.13
CA ASP A 186 2.87 11.84 14.53
C ASP A 186 1.97 12.33 13.38
N LEU A 187 2.18 11.82 12.16
CA LEU A 187 1.37 12.17 11.00
C LEU A 187 -0.06 11.64 11.16
N LYS A 188 -1.02 12.56 11.25
CA LYS A 188 -2.45 12.23 11.30
C LYS A 188 -2.96 11.87 9.90
N MET A 189 -2.74 10.63 9.47
CA MET A 189 -3.28 10.13 8.21
C MET A 189 -4.81 9.91 8.34
N PRO A 190 -5.63 10.25 7.33
CA PRO A 190 -5.28 10.83 6.01
C PRO A 190 -5.41 12.36 5.94
N SER A 191 -5.35 13.11 7.05
CA SER A 191 -5.75 14.54 7.09
C SER A 191 -5.02 15.47 6.12
N HIS A 192 -3.80 15.10 5.70
CA HIS A 192 -3.01 15.86 4.72
C HIS A 192 -3.23 15.41 3.26
N HIS A 193 -3.86 14.27 3.02
CA HIS A 193 -4.00 13.69 1.67
C HIS A 193 -4.72 14.63 0.71
N ALA A 194 -5.87 15.17 1.10
CA ALA A 194 -6.66 16.04 0.22
C ALA A 194 -5.88 17.30 -0.19
N ARG A 195 -5.19 17.96 0.77
CA ARG A 195 -4.38 19.15 0.49
C ARG A 195 -3.17 18.84 -0.38
N ALA A 196 -2.48 17.73 -0.11
CA ALA A 196 -1.33 17.31 -0.92
C ALA A 196 -1.75 16.92 -2.34
N ALA A 197 -2.90 16.25 -2.49
CA ALA A 197 -3.48 15.89 -3.78
C ALA A 197 -3.86 17.13 -4.59
N GLN A 198 -4.52 18.10 -3.96
CA GLN A 198 -4.87 19.37 -4.57
C GLN A 198 -3.63 20.10 -5.09
N ARG A 199 -2.58 20.22 -4.26
CA ARG A 199 -1.31 20.83 -4.68
C ARG A 199 -0.67 20.08 -5.85
N ALA A 200 -0.65 18.75 -5.83
CA ALA A 200 -0.10 17.96 -6.93
C ALA A 200 -0.88 18.17 -8.23
N LEU A 201 -2.20 18.26 -8.14
CA LEU A 201 -3.06 18.59 -9.28
C LEU A 201 -2.78 19.99 -9.81
N GLU A 202 -2.72 21.00 -8.94
CA GLU A 202 -2.43 22.39 -9.35
C GLU A 202 -1.10 22.50 -10.10
N LEU A 203 -0.04 21.87 -9.59
CA LEU A 203 1.26 21.83 -10.25
C LEU A 203 1.19 21.15 -11.62
N LEU A 204 0.40 20.10 -11.76
CA LEU A 204 0.20 19.40 -13.03
C LEU A 204 -0.61 20.24 -14.04
N LEU A 205 -1.60 20.99 -13.58
CA LEU A 205 -2.36 21.92 -14.41
C LEU A 205 -1.49 23.09 -14.88
N ASP A 206 -0.62 23.59 -14.01
CA ASP A 206 0.38 24.62 -14.36
C ASP A 206 1.38 24.10 -15.40
N ASP A 207 1.90 22.88 -15.21
CA ASP A 207 2.82 22.22 -16.15
C ASP A 207 2.18 22.04 -17.54
N CYS A 208 0.93 21.55 -17.59
CA CYS A 208 0.19 21.43 -18.84
C CYS A 208 -0.07 22.79 -19.52
N SER A 209 -0.32 23.84 -18.73
CA SER A 209 -0.52 25.20 -19.28
C SER A 209 0.76 25.80 -19.83
N GLY A 210 1.92 25.45 -19.24
CA GLY A 210 3.24 25.88 -19.69
C GLY A 210 3.78 25.09 -20.89
N ASP A 211 3.34 23.85 -21.09
CA ASP A 211 3.72 23.02 -22.24
C ASP A 211 2.84 23.31 -23.47
N SER A 212 3.45 23.67 -24.60
CA SER A 212 2.70 24.07 -25.80
C SER A 212 1.82 22.96 -26.40
N ALA A 213 2.24 21.69 -26.28
CA ALA A 213 1.48 20.57 -26.84
C ALA A 213 0.28 20.24 -25.94
N CYS A 214 0.49 20.22 -24.62
CA CYS A 214 -0.57 20.01 -23.65
C CYS A 214 -1.59 21.16 -23.66
N HIS A 215 -1.12 22.41 -23.62
CA HIS A 215 -2.00 23.58 -23.70
C HIS A 215 -2.77 23.64 -25.02
N GLY A 216 -2.12 23.32 -26.15
CA GLY A 216 -2.78 23.23 -27.45
C GLY A 216 -3.89 22.17 -27.50
N ALA A 217 -3.72 21.05 -26.79
CA ALA A 217 -4.74 20.00 -26.67
C ALA A 217 -5.84 20.33 -25.65
N PHE A 218 -5.49 21.00 -24.55
CA PHE A 218 -6.37 21.26 -23.40
C PHE A 218 -6.31 22.73 -22.96
N PRO A 219 -6.75 23.69 -23.81
CA PRO A 219 -6.56 25.12 -23.56
C PRO A 219 -7.36 25.64 -22.34
N GLU A 220 -8.46 24.96 -22.00
CA GLU A 220 -9.40 25.36 -20.96
C GLU A 220 -9.31 24.47 -19.70
N LEU A 221 -8.24 23.70 -19.54
CA LEU A 221 -8.19 22.58 -18.60
C LEU A 221 -8.53 22.95 -17.15
N ARG A 222 -8.06 24.11 -16.67
CA ARG A 222 -8.36 24.60 -15.32
C ARG A 222 -9.84 24.92 -15.14
N ARG A 223 -10.44 25.60 -16.13
CA ARG A 223 -11.87 25.90 -16.13
C ARG A 223 -12.70 24.61 -16.22
N GLU A 224 -12.29 23.67 -17.07
CA GLU A 224 -12.91 22.34 -17.20
C GLU A 224 -12.89 21.57 -15.86
N TRP A 225 -11.78 21.63 -15.11
CA TRP A 225 -11.68 21.04 -13.77
C TRP A 225 -12.64 21.68 -12.77
N GLU A 226 -12.68 23.01 -12.69
CA GLU A 226 -13.54 23.75 -11.76
C GLU A 226 -15.03 23.49 -12.04
N GLU A 227 -15.43 23.53 -13.31
CA GLU A 227 -16.80 23.25 -13.75
C GLU A 227 -17.21 21.79 -13.48
N LEU A 228 -16.29 20.85 -13.72
CA LEU A 228 -16.51 19.44 -13.44
C LEU A 228 -16.78 19.20 -11.95
N LEU A 229 -15.95 19.74 -11.05
CA LEU A 229 -16.17 19.59 -9.62
C LEU A 229 -17.48 20.27 -9.16
N ALA A 230 -17.78 21.48 -9.65
CA ALA A 230 -19.01 22.19 -9.31
C ALA A 230 -20.28 21.46 -9.80
N ARG A 231 -20.17 20.68 -10.89
CA ARG A 231 -21.24 19.80 -11.34
C ARG A 231 -21.38 18.57 -10.46
N LEU A 232 -20.28 17.88 -10.14
CA LEU A 232 -20.28 16.70 -9.28
C LEU A 232 -20.69 16.98 -7.83
N GLU A 233 -20.50 18.20 -7.35
CA GLU A 233 -20.99 18.65 -6.03
C GLU A 233 -22.53 18.73 -6.00
N ARG A 234 -23.15 19.10 -7.12
CA ARG A 234 -24.62 19.21 -7.21
C ARG A 234 -25.29 17.87 -7.44
N GLU A 235 -24.71 17.05 -8.31
CA GLU A 235 -25.28 15.75 -8.67
C GLU A 235 -24.18 14.76 -9.07
N PRO A 236 -24.20 13.51 -8.53
CA PRO A 236 -23.31 12.47 -8.98
C PRO A 236 -23.43 12.19 -10.48
N ALA A 237 -22.28 11.91 -11.08
CA ALA A 237 -22.17 11.50 -12.46
C ALA A 237 -22.67 10.07 -12.67
N ARG A 238 -23.57 9.84 -13.63
CA ARG A 238 -23.97 8.49 -14.09
C ARG A 238 -23.23 8.11 -15.36
N VAL A 239 -22.48 7.00 -15.32
CA VAL A 239 -21.64 6.52 -16.42
C VAL A 239 -22.05 5.10 -16.80
N GLU A 240 -22.18 4.81 -18.10
CA GLU A 240 -22.17 3.43 -18.58
C GLU A 240 -20.73 2.87 -18.58
N TYR A 241 -20.49 1.84 -17.76
CA TYR A 241 -19.24 1.11 -17.67
C TYR A 241 -19.40 -0.28 -18.26
N SER A 242 -18.46 -0.70 -19.12
CA SER A 242 -18.40 -2.05 -19.69
C SER A 242 -17.28 -2.84 -19.03
N PRO A 243 -17.59 -3.79 -18.13
CA PRO A 243 -16.57 -4.55 -17.42
C PRO A 243 -15.68 -5.39 -18.37
N PRO A 244 -14.37 -5.55 -18.06
CA PRO A 244 -13.43 -6.33 -18.89
C PRO A 244 -13.79 -7.81 -19.04
N ASP A 245 -14.57 -8.35 -18.11
CA ASP A 245 -15.05 -9.73 -18.14
C ASP A 245 -16.20 -9.95 -19.14
N GLN A 246 -16.54 -8.92 -19.93
CA GLN A 246 -17.59 -8.93 -20.94
C GLN A 246 -18.99 -9.20 -20.36
N SER A 247 -19.16 -9.01 -19.04
CA SER A 247 -20.50 -8.84 -18.50
C SER A 247 -21.15 -7.60 -19.12
N GLY A 248 -22.47 -7.63 -19.29
CA GLY A 248 -23.22 -6.53 -19.93
C GLY A 248 -22.91 -5.17 -19.29
N ALA A 249 -23.01 -4.11 -20.07
CA ALA A 249 -22.76 -2.76 -19.58
C ALA A 249 -23.62 -2.45 -18.34
N VAL A 250 -23.00 -1.83 -17.32
CA VAL A 250 -23.66 -1.41 -16.09
C VAL A 250 -23.58 0.10 -15.94
N THR A 251 -24.65 0.71 -15.43
CA THR A 251 -24.59 2.12 -15.04
C THR A 251 -23.98 2.23 -13.65
N VAL A 252 -22.95 3.06 -13.50
CA VAL A 252 -22.31 3.39 -12.23
C VAL A 252 -22.45 4.87 -11.92
N GLU A 253 -22.50 5.18 -10.63
CA GLU A 253 -22.53 6.55 -10.12
C GLU A 253 -21.20 6.92 -9.50
N ILE A 254 -20.72 8.14 -9.76
CA ILE A 254 -19.52 8.70 -9.15
C ILE A 254 -19.76 10.12 -8.65
N GLY A 255 -19.64 10.30 -7.34
CA GLY A 255 -19.72 11.61 -6.70
C GLY A 255 -18.39 12.37 -6.75
N ARG A 256 -18.45 13.66 -6.40
CA ARG A 256 -17.27 14.56 -6.39
C ARG A 256 -16.09 14.00 -5.62
N ASP A 257 -16.29 13.62 -4.37
CA ASP A 257 -15.18 13.23 -3.48
C ASP A 257 -14.53 11.92 -3.93
N ILE A 258 -15.34 10.99 -4.46
CA ILE A 258 -14.83 9.75 -5.04
C ILE A 258 -14.03 10.04 -6.31
N PHE A 259 -14.53 10.91 -7.19
CA PHE A 259 -13.81 11.32 -8.39
C PHE A 259 -12.44 11.94 -8.04
N ALA A 260 -12.42 12.87 -7.09
CA ALA A 260 -11.19 13.48 -6.58
C ALA A 260 -10.22 12.44 -5.99
N GLU A 261 -10.73 11.47 -5.23
CA GLU A 261 -9.92 10.38 -4.67
C GLU A 261 -9.35 9.45 -5.75
N LYS A 262 -10.08 9.19 -6.84
CA LYS A 262 -9.57 8.42 -7.98
C LYS A 262 -8.48 9.18 -8.72
N LEU A 263 -8.64 10.49 -8.96
CA LEU A 263 -7.56 11.30 -9.54
C LEU A 263 -6.33 11.31 -8.64
N ARG A 264 -6.50 11.49 -7.33
CA ARG A 264 -5.40 11.38 -6.36
C ARG A 264 -4.66 10.06 -6.49
N SER A 265 -5.40 8.95 -6.52
CA SER A 265 -4.84 7.61 -6.67
C SER A 265 -4.08 7.44 -8.00
N THR A 266 -4.62 7.96 -9.10
CA THR A 266 -3.98 7.93 -10.42
C THR A 266 -2.68 8.75 -10.45
N MET A 267 -2.60 9.85 -9.70
CA MET A 267 -1.40 10.71 -9.60
C MET A 267 -0.26 10.10 -8.76
N TYR A 268 -0.39 8.91 -8.18
CA TYR A 268 0.71 8.24 -7.47
C TYR A 268 1.89 7.85 -8.36
N SER A 269 1.68 7.81 -9.68
CA SER A 269 2.72 7.51 -10.66
C SER A 269 2.78 8.57 -11.73
N THR A 270 3.96 8.80 -12.31
CA THR A 270 4.12 9.71 -13.45
C THR A 270 3.31 9.26 -14.67
N ALA A 271 3.22 7.95 -14.90
CA ALA A 271 2.45 7.36 -16.00
C ALA A 271 0.94 7.57 -15.86
N GLY A 272 0.42 7.61 -14.63
CA GLY A 272 -0.97 7.96 -14.34
C GLY A 272 -1.20 9.46 -14.35
N ALA A 273 -0.31 10.25 -13.73
CA ALA A 273 -0.41 11.71 -13.68
C ALA A 273 -0.50 12.34 -15.08
N ARG A 274 0.29 11.87 -16.06
CA ARG A 274 0.21 12.37 -17.45
C ARG A 274 -1.14 12.16 -18.13
N GLN A 275 -2.02 11.30 -17.61
CA GLN A 275 -3.36 11.07 -18.16
C GLN A 275 -4.40 12.05 -17.60
N ILE A 276 -4.09 12.77 -16.52
CA ILE A 276 -5.07 13.60 -15.81
C ILE A 276 -5.67 14.71 -16.69
N PRO A 277 -4.89 15.44 -17.53
CA PRO A 277 -5.49 16.43 -18.45
C PRO A 277 -6.59 15.85 -19.33
N LEU A 278 -6.31 14.69 -19.93
CA LEU A 278 -7.24 13.96 -20.79
C LEU A 278 -8.48 13.49 -20.01
N ILE A 279 -8.29 12.95 -18.79
CA ILE A 279 -9.38 12.48 -17.93
C ILE A 279 -10.31 13.65 -17.56
N ILE A 280 -9.75 14.79 -17.14
CA ILE A 280 -10.53 15.99 -16.79
C ILE A 280 -11.30 16.48 -18.01
N HIS A 281 -10.62 16.61 -19.16
CA HIS A 281 -11.22 17.10 -20.39
C HIS A 281 -12.42 16.26 -20.84
N HIS A 282 -12.25 14.93 -20.89
CA HIS A 282 -13.35 14.03 -21.24
C HIS A 282 -14.46 14.08 -20.20
N ALA A 283 -14.13 14.07 -18.91
CA ALA A 283 -15.15 14.15 -17.86
C ALA A 283 -15.92 15.48 -17.90
N ALA A 284 -15.27 16.61 -18.21
CA ALA A 284 -15.91 17.93 -18.30
C ALA A 284 -16.88 18.01 -19.49
N ARG A 285 -16.51 17.46 -20.65
CA ARG A 285 -17.25 17.57 -21.91
C ARG A 285 -18.26 16.46 -22.16
N ALA A 286 -18.06 15.28 -21.59
CA ALA A 286 -18.96 14.16 -21.78
C ALA A 286 -20.18 14.27 -20.86
N THR A 287 -21.36 13.98 -21.40
CA THR A 287 -22.35 13.11 -20.74
C THR A 287 -21.71 11.74 -20.49
N LEU A 288 -20.73 11.68 -19.58
CA LEU A 288 -20.17 10.48 -18.90
C LEU A 288 -20.34 9.14 -19.66
N GLY A 289 -19.89 9.10 -20.90
CA GLY A 289 -20.05 7.96 -21.79
C GLY A 289 -18.71 7.26 -21.93
N ARG A 290 -18.63 6.07 -21.33
CA ARG A 290 -17.53 5.10 -21.39
C ARG A 290 -16.18 5.59 -20.83
N PHE A 291 -15.97 5.26 -19.56
CA PHE A 291 -14.63 5.03 -18.99
C PHE A 291 -14.16 3.60 -19.29
#